data_AF-A0A9E0TGR6-F1
#
_entry.id   AF-A0A9E0TGR6-F1
#
_cell.length_a   1.000
_cell.length_b   1.000
_cell.length_c   1.000
_cell.angle_alpha   90.00
_cell.angle_beta   90.00
_cell.angle_gamma   90.00
#
_symmetry.space_group_name_H-M   'P 1'
#
loop_
_entity.id
_entity.type
_entity.pdbx_description
1 polymer ?
#
loop_
_entity_poly.entity_id
_entity_poly.type
_entity_poly.pdbx_seq_one_letter_code
_entity_poly.pdbx_strand_id
1 'polypeptide(L)'
;MPTALRFASTLSAVLLAAFTLALPAQAQTAPAAADPMPGLRGVMQQLGRHMQAVAGAISAEDWAEVARLAPQIAEHPEPPLTEKVRVLTWLGTDAVKFRGLDQQVGAAANAMGDVARRGDGGAVIDAFAKVQQACLACHQGYRASFRQHFK
;
A
#
# COMPACT_ATOMS: atom_id res chain seq x y z
N MET A 1 20.17 -2.39 -62.04
CA MET A 1 20.82 -2.15 -60.75
C MET A 1 21.78 -0.96 -60.88
N PRO A 2 21.36 0.26 -60.49
CA PRO A 2 22.25 1.41 -60.47
C PRO A 2 22.71 1.76 -59.04
N THR A 3 24.03 1.84 -58.93
CA THR A 3 24.91 2.77 -58.21
C THR A 3 24.30 3.81 -57.25
N ALA A 4 24.91 3.88 -56.06
CA ALA A 4 24.73 4.90 -55.03
C ALA A 4 25.06 6.32 -55.52
N LEU A 5 24.26 7.31 -55.08
CA LEU A 5 24.64 8.72 -55.10
C LEU A 5 24.63 9.27 -53.67
N ARG A 6 25.82 9.67 -53.20
CA ARG A 6 26.01 10.56 -52.05
C ARG A 6 25.65 11.96 -52.48
N PHE A 7 24.86 12.68 -51.68
CA PHE A 7 24.83 14.14 -51.71
C PHE A 7 25.21 14.66 -50.34
N ALA A 8 26.36 15.34 -50.32
CA ALA A 8 26.84 16.13 -49.21
C ALA A 8 26.49 17.61 -49.46
N SER A 9 26.23 18.31 -48.36
CA SER A 9 26.36 19.77 -48.18
C SER A 9 25.27 20.62 -48.85
N THR A 10 24.69 21.66 -48.24
CA THR A 10 25.32 22.73 -47.45
C THR A 10 24.36 23.44 -46.47
N LEU A 11 24.95 23.88 -45.36
CA LEU A 11 24.56 24.88 -44.36
C LEU A 11 23.53 25.96 -44.75
N SER A 12 22.63 26.27 -43.81
CA SER A 12 22.34 27.65 -43.42
C SER A 12 21.88 27.72 -41.96
N ALA A 13 22.63 28.52 -41.20
CA ALA A 13 22.45 28.80 -39.79
C ALA A 13 21.52 29.99 -39.58
N VAL A 14 20.61 29.92 -38.61
CA VAL A 14 20.28 31.04 -37.71
C VAL A 14 19.81 30.45 -36.38
N LEU A 15 20.71 30.43 -35.38
CA LEU A 15 20.39 30.23 -33.97
C LEU A 15 20.13 31.61 -33.34
N LEU A 16 18.87 31.95 -33.05
CA LEU A 16 18.55 32.98 -32.07
C LEU A 16 18.09 32.30 -30.77
N ALA A 17 19.02 32.08 -29.86
CA ALA A 17 18.73 31.69 -28.49
C ALA A 17 18.39 32.95 -27.68
N ALA A 18 17.11 33.23 -27.47
CA ALA A 18 16.66 34.16 -26.45
C ALA A 18 16.62 33.41 -25.11
N PHE A 19 17.72 33.43 -24.36
CA PHE A 19 17.76 32.88 -23.00
C PHE A 19 17.16 33.92 -22.04
N THR A 20 15.85 33.87 -21.85
CA THR A 20 15.19 34.59 -20.75
C THR A 20 15.52 33.87 -19.45
N LEU A 21 16.27 34.53 -18.56
CA LEU A 21 16.48 34.09 -17.18
C LEU A 21 15.14 34.15 -16.44
N ALA A 22 14.36 33.07 -16.53
CA ALA A 22 13.23 32.85 -15.64
C ALA A 22 13.80 32.53 -14.25
N LEU A 23 13.68 33.48 -13.32
CA LEU A 23 13.90 33.20 -11.90
C LEU A 23 12.94 32.07 -11.49
N PRO A 24 13.42 30.98 -10.87
CA PRO A 24 12.51 30.00 -10.32
C PRO A 24 11.79 30.68 -9.15
N ALA A 25 10.51 30.96 -9.34
CA ALA A 25 9.63 31.26 -8.22
C ALA A 25 9.67 30.04 -7.29
N GLN A 26 10.39 30.15 -6.18
CA GLN A 26 10.35 29.15 -5.12
C GLN A 26 8.94 29.17 -4.56
N ALA A 27 8.08 28.29 -5.06
CA ALA A 27 6.81 27.98 -4.45
C ALA A 27 7.11 27.54 -3.02
N GLN A 28 6.76 28.37 -2.05
CA GLN A 28 6.84 28.03 -0.64
C GLN A 28 5.82 26.91 -0.42
N THR A 29 6.29 25.66 -0.38
CA THR A 29 5.49 24.55 0.11
C THR A 29 5.17 24.85 1.57
N ALA A 30 3.91 25.20 1.84
CA ALA A 30 3.42 25.27 3.19
C ALA A 30 3.77 23.95 3.90
N PRO A 31 4.24 23.98 5.16
CA PRO A 31 4.55 22.76 5.88
C PRO A 31 3.32 21.86 5.86
N ALA A 32 3.49 20.63 5.38
CA ALA A 32 2.43 19.65 5.38
C ALA A 32 1.89 19.53 6.81
N ALA A 33 0.57 19.68 6.98
CA ALA A 33 -0.06 19.46 8.26
C ALA A 33 0.37 18.08 8.79
N ALA A 34 0.79 18.04 10.05
CA ALA A 34 1.21 16.80 10.68
C ALA A 34 0.03 15.81 10.66
N ASP A 35 0.30 14.57 10.29
CA ASP A 35 -0.70 13.50 10.29
C ASP A 35 -1.34 13.37 11.67
N PRO A 36 -2.67 13.48 11.81
CA PRO A 36 -3.32 13.43 13.13
C PRO A 36 -3.33 12.02 13.75
N MET A 37 -2.97 10.98 12.98
CA MET A 37 -2.99 9.56 13.39
C MET A 37 -1.74 8.79 12.88
N PRO A 38 -0.52 9.23 13.25
CA PRO A 38 0.72 8.70 12.68
C PRO A 38 0.97 7.24 13.05
N GLY A 39 0.55 6.81 14.25
CA GLY A 39 0.69 5.42 14.69
C GLY A 39 -0.16 4.48 13.85
N LEU A 40 -1.46 4.76 13.72
CA LEU A 40 -2.36 3.94 12.90
C LEU A 40 -1.96 3.97 11.43
N ARG A 41 -1.52 5.12 10.89
CA ARG A 41 -1.00 5.17 9.52
C ARG A 41 0.20 4.26 9.34
N GLY A 42 1.13 4.26 10.30
CA GLY A 42 2.29 3.38 10.30
C GLY A 42 1.91 1.90 10.25
N VAL A 43 0.96 1.48 11.10
CA VAL A 43 0.41 0.11 11.11
C VAL A 43 -0.16 -0.26 9.75
N MET A 44 -1.02 0.59 9.17
CA MET A 44 -1.65 0.30 7.88
C MET A 44 -0.66 0.25 6.71
N GLN A 45 0.38 1.08 6.74
CA GLN A 45 1.45 1.03 5.74
C GLN A 45 2.28 -0.25 5.88
N GLN A 46 2.57 -0.68 7.11
CA GLN A 46 3.29 -1.93 7.36
C GLN A 46 2.50 -3.14 6.87
N LEU A 47 1.22 -3.21 7.22
CA LEU A 47 0.30 -4.23 6.72
C LEU A 47 0.27 -4.27 5.19
N GLY A 48 0.20 -3.11 4.52
CA GLY A 48 0.27 -3.02 3.07
C GLY A 48 1.57 -3.61 2.49
N ARG A 49 2.72 -3.39 3.13
CA ARG A 49 4.00 -3.99 2.71
C ARG A 49 4.01 -5.51 2.91
N HIS A 50 3.49 -6.01 4.03
CA HIS A 50 3.40 -7.45 4.26
C HIS A 50 2.49 -8.12 3.22
N MET A 51 1.35 -7.52 2.88
CA MET A 51 0.48 -8.02 1.82
C MET A 51 1.18 -8.10 0.47
N GLN A 52 1.97 -7.09 0.11
CA GLN A 52 2.74 -7.10 -1.13
C GLN A 52 3.83 -8.18 -1.12
N ALA A 53 4.52 -8.37 0.00
CA ALA A 53 5.52 -9.42 0.15
C ALA A 53 4.91 -10.82 0.04
N VAL A 54 3.77 -11.06 0.70
CA VAL A 54 3.02 -12.32 0.58
C VAL A 54 2.58 -12.58 -0.86
N ALA A 55 2.02 -11.58 -1.55
CA ALA A 55 1.63 -11.74 -2.95
C ALA A 55 2.82 -12.13 -3.85
N GLY A 56 4.00 -11.55 -3.61
CA GLY A 56 5.23 -11.92 -4.29
C GLY A 56 5.66 -13.36 -3.98
N ALA A 57 5.67 -13.74 -2.70
CA ALA A 57 6.01 -15.09 -2.26
C ALA A 57 5.05 -16.15 -2.84
N ILE A 58 3.75 -15.87 -2.86
CA ILE A 58 2.75 -16.74 -3.49
C ILE A 58 3.04 -16.90 -4.98
N SER A 59 3.37 -15.82 -5.68
CA SER A 59 3.65 -15.85 -7.12
C SER A 59 4.93 -16.64 -7.46
N ALA A 60 5.87 -16.73 -6.51
CA ALA A 60 7.09 -17.51 -6.63
C ALA A 60 6.97 -18.94 -6.06
N GLU A 61 5.78 -19.29 -5.55
CA GLU A 61 5.52 -20.56 -4.84
C GLU A 61 6.42 -20.77 -3.60
N ASP A 62 6.90 -19.68 -2.99
CA ASP A 62 7.72 -19.72 -1.78
C ASP A 62 6.84 -19.83 -0.54
N TRP A 63 6.35 -21.06 -0.29
CA TRP A 63 5.45 -21.34 0.82
C TRP A 63 6.10 -21.17 2.20
N ALA A 64 7.42 -21.34 2.29
CA ALA A 64 8.15 -21.08 3.52
C ALA A 64 8.10 -19.58 3.87
N GLU A 65 8.29 -18.71 2.88
CA GLU A 65 8.19 -17.26 3.06
C GLU A 65 6.75 -16.81 3.35
N VAL A 66 5.74 -17.39 2.68
CA VAL A 66 4.33 -17.13 3.02
C VAL A 66 4.05 -17.51 4.48
N ALA A 67 4.49 -18.68 4.94
CA ALA A 67 4.32 -19.14 6.32
C ALA A 67 5.01 -18.22 7.34
N ARG A 68 6.16 -17.63 6.99
CA ARG A 68 6.90 -16.69 7.85
C ARG A 68 6.25 -15.30 7.91
N LEU A 69 5.69 -14.83 6.79
CA LEU A 69 5.09 -13.51 6.67
C LEU A 69 3.67 -13.46 7.23
N ALA A 70 2.89 -14.52 7.10
CA ALA A 70 1.46 -14.52 7.46
C ALA A 70 1.19 -14.13 8.93
N PRO A 71 1.94 -14.62 9.94
CA PRO A 71 1.77 -14.18 11.32
C PRO A 71 2.04 -12.67 11.53
N GLN A 72 2.89 -12.06 10.69
CA GLN A 72 3.17 -10.61 10.78
C GLN A 72 2.00 -9.75 10.28
N ILE A 73 1.05 -10.35 9.56
CA ILE A 73 -0.24 -9.74 9.24
C ILE A 73 -1.22 -10.01 10.39
N ALA A 74 -1.23 -11.22 10.95
CA ALA A 74 -2.20 -11.58 12.00
C ALA A 74 -1.93 -10.91 13.35
N GLU A 75 -0.65 -10.71 13.69
CA GLU A 75 -0.18 -10.19 14.97
C GLU A 75 0.46 -8.80 14.78
N HIS A 76 -0.11 -8.01 13.87
CA HIS A 76 0.41 -6.67 13.61
C HIS A 76 0.34 -5.79 14.87
N PRO A 77 1.26 -4.82 15.04
CA PRO A 77 1.19 -3.89 16.14
C PRO A 77 -0.14 -3.11 16.16
N GLU A 78 -0.62 -2.78 17.36
CA GLU A 78 -1.72 -1.84 17.51
C GLU A 78 -1.20 -0.38 17.48
N PRO A 79 -2.03 0.59 17.07
CA PRO A 79 -1.69 2.00 17.23
C PRO A 79 -1.56 2.38 18.72
N PRO A 80 -0.91 3.51 19.04
CA PRO A 80 -0.83 4.03 20.41
C PRO A 80 -2.21 4.09 21.07
N LEU A 81 -2.28 3.83 22.38
CA LEU A 81 -3.55 3.78 23.11
C LEU A 81 -4.39 5.05 22.94
N THR A 82 -3.75 6.21 22.91
CA THR A 82 -4.39 7.51 22.70
C THR A 82 -5.09 7.60 21.34
N GLU A 83 -4.45 7.12 20.28
CA GLU A 83 -5.04 6.99 18.95
C GLU A 83 -6.18 5.97 18.95
N LYS A 84 -5.96 4.79 19.56
CA LYS A 84 -6.98 3.73 19.66
C LYS A 84 -8.27 4.25 20.31
N VAL A 85 -8.18 4.98 21.42
CA VAL A 85 -9.35 5.58 22.10
C VAL A 85 -10.08 6.57 21.19
N ARG A 86 -9.37 7.42 20.45
CA ARG A 86 -9.98 8.38 19.51
C ARG A 86 -10.73 7.66 18.39
N VAL A 87 -10.14 6.62 17.80
CA VAL A 87 -10.80 5.82 16.75
C VAL A 87 -12.05 5.14 17.28
N LEU A 88 -11.97 4.50 18.46
CA LEU A 88 -13.12 3.81 19.05
C LEU A 88 -14.25 4.77 19.42
N THR A 89 -13.92 5.97 19.90
CA THR A 89 -14.91 7.02 20.18
C THR A 89 -15.59 7.48 18.90
N TRP A 90 -14.82 7.70 17.83
CA TRP A 90 -15.35 8.09 16.51
C TRP A 90 -16.24 6.99 15.89
N LEU A 91 -15.86 5.73 16.02
CA LEU A 91 -16.63 4.58 15.51
C LEU A 91 -17.98 4.42 16.22
N GLY A 92 -18.07 4.76 17.51
CA GLY A 92 -19.29 4.60 18.30
C GLY A 92 -19.82 3.16 18.23
N THR A 93 -21.06 3.00 17.79
CA THR A 93 -21.73 1.70 17.65
C THR A 93 -21.08 0.77 16.63
N ASP A 94 -20.34 1.31 15.65
CA ASP A 94 -19.66 0.50 14.63
C ASP A 94 -18.34 -0.12 15.12
N ALA A 95 -17.89 0.20 16.34
CA ALA A 95 -16.63 -0.30 16.88
C ALA A 95 -16.55 -1.84 16.93
N VAL A 96 -17.67 -2.51 17.20
CA VAL A 96 -17.74 -3.99 17.22
C VAL A 96 -17.51 -4.55 15.82
N LYS A 97 -18.18 -3.99 14.80
CA LYS A 97 -18.02 -4.41 13.41
C LYS A 97 -16.60 -4.14 12.90
N PHE A 98 -16.03 -2.98 13.21
CA PHE A 98 -14.66 -2.63 12.85
C PHE A 98 -13.67 -3.66 13.41
N ARG A 99 -13.75 -3.98 14.71
CA ARG A 99 -12.90 -5.00 15.35
C ARG A 99 -13.14 -6.39 14.77
N GLY A 100 -14.37 -6.73 14.42
CA GLY A 100 -14.68 -8.01 13.79
C GLY A 100 -13.98 -8.18 12.44
N LEU A 101 -13.87 -7.11 11.64
CA LEU A 101 -13.14 -7.15 10.36
C LEU A 101 -11.63 -7.30 10.58
N ASP A 102 -11.07 -6.62 11.57
CA ASP A 102 -9.66 -6.76 11.98
C ASP A 102 -9.34 -8.20 12.42
N GLN A 103 -10.19 -8.78 13.25
CA GLN A 103 -10.09 -10.19 13.67
C GLN A 103 -10.20 -11.17 12.49
N GLN A 104 -11.05 -10.88 11.50
CA GLN A 104 -11.16 -11.70 10.29
C GLN A 104 -9.88 -11.66 9.45
N VAL A 105 -9.23 -10.50 9.33
CA VAL A 105 -7.90 -10.38 8.69
C VAL A 105 -6.91 -11.29 9.41
N GLY A 106 -6.82 -11.20 10.74
CA GLY A 106 -5.88 -12.00 11.50
C GLY A 106 -6.14 -13.51 11.44
N ALA A 107 -7.40 -13.93 11.55
CA ALA A 107 -7.77 -15.34 11.43
C ALA A 107 -7.44 -15.91 10.04
N ALA A 108 -7.75 -15.17 8.97
CA ALA A 108 -7.44 -15.59 7.61
C ALA A 108 -5.93 -15.63 7.34
N ALA A 109 -5.16 -14.69 7.89
CA ALA A 109 -3.71 -14.68 7.78
C ALA A 109 -3.07 -15.87 8.52
N ASN A 110 -3.53 -16.19 9.74
CA ASN A 110 -3.06 -17.39 10.44
C ASN A 110 -3.37 -18.66 9.64
N ALA A 111 -4.60 -18.79 9.13
CA ALA A 111 -4.97 -19.93 8.29
C ALA A 111 -4.10 -20.04 7.04
N MET A 112 -3.76 -18.91 6.39
CA MET A 112 -2.84 -18.83 5.26
C MET A 112 -1.45 -19.36 5.60
N GLY A 113 -0.91 -18.98 6.77
CA GLY A 113 0.36 -19.51 7.25
C GLY A 113 0.32 -21.01 7.51
N ASP A 114 -0.78 -21.51 8.08
CA ASP A 114 -0.95 -22.94 8.38
C ASP A 114 -0.98 -23.80 7.13
N VAL A 115 -1.72 -23.38 6.09
CA VAL A 115 -1.78 -24.09 4.81
C VAL A 115 -0.47 -23.97 4.04
N ALA A 116 0.23 -22.83 4.12
CA ALA A 116 1.55 -22.64 3.52
C ALA A 116 2.59 -23.60 4.10
N ARG A 117 2.58 -23.82 5.43
CA ARG A 117 3.47 -24.82 6.07
C ARG A 117 3.26 -26.25 5.57
N ARG A 118 2.10 -26.55 4.98
CA ARG A 118 1.79 -27.85 4.37
C ARG A 118 2.09 -27.90 2.86
N GLY A 119 2.54 -26.79 2.26
CA GLY A 119 2.77 -26.69 0.82
C GLY A 119 1.50 -26.71 -0.03
N ASP A 120 0.34 -26.45 0.58
CA ASP A 120 -0.95 -26.47 -0.13
C ASP A 120 -1.21 -25.12 -0.81
N GLY A 121 -0.62 -24.94 -2.00
CA GLY A 121 -0.69 -23.69 -2.76
C GLY A 121 -2.12 -23.25 -3.10
N GLY A 122 -3.02 -24.19 -3.41
CA GLY A 122 -4.43 -23.89 -3.66
C GLY A 122 -5.10 -23.29 -2.42
N ALA A 123 -4.93 -23.93 -1.26
CA ALA A 123 -5.46 -23.41 -0.01
C ALA A 123 -4.79 -22.09 0.42
N VAL A 124 -3.51 -21.87 0.10
CA VAL A 124 -2.82 -20.58 0.33
C VAL A 124 -3.53 -19.46 -0.43
N ILE A 125 -3.83 -19.66 -1.72
CA ILE A 125 -4.50 -18.66 -2.55
C ILE A 125 -5.90 -18.36 -2.00
N ASP A 126 -6.66 -19.37 -1.61
CA ASP A 126 -7.99 -19.20 -1.03
C ASP A 126 -7.94 -18.43 0.31
N ALA A 127 -6.97 -18.73 1.16
CA ALA A 127 -6.79 -18.02 2.43
C ALA A 127 -6.35 -16.57 2.19
N PHE A 128 -5.43 -16.32 1.25
CA PHE A 128 -4.99 -14.98 0.87
C PHE A 128 -6.15 -14.13 0.31
N ALA A 129 -7.03 -14.74 -0.50
CA ALA A 129 -8.25 -14.08 -0.97
C ALA A 129 -9.15 -13.63 0.19
N LYS A 130 -9.31 -14.45 1.23
CA LYS A 130 -10.07 -14.08 2.44
C LYS A 130 -9.44 -12.91 3.19
N VAL A 131 -8.12 -12.87 3.30
CA VAL A 131 -7.41 -11.70 3.87
C VAL A 131 -7.74 -10.44 3.07
N GLN A 132 -7.58 -10.50 1.75
CA GLN A 132 -7.86 -9.35 0.88
C GLN A 132 -9.31 -8.87 0.96
N GLN A 133 -10.27 -9.79 1.04
CA GLN A 133 -11.70 -9.47 1.20
C GLN A 133 -11.98 -8.76 2.53
N ALA A 134 -11.41 -9.22 3.64
CA ALA A 134 -11.58 -8.58 4.95
C ALA A 134 -10.95 -7.16 4.97
N CYS A 135 -9.75 -7.00 4.38
CA CYS A 135 -9.13 -5.68 4.21
C CYS A 135 -10.03 -4.74 3.37
N LEU A 136 -10.57 -5.24 2.26
CA LEU A 136 -11.44 -4.47 1.38
C LEU A 136 -12.74 -4.05 2.09
N ALA A 137 -13.37 -4.95 2.83
CA ALA A 137 -14.59 -4.67 3.58
C ALA A 137 -14.38 -3.56 4.63
N CYS A 138 -13.25 -3.60 5.36
CA CYS A 138 -12.89 -2.54 6.30
C CYS A 138 -12.64 -1.21 5.57
N HIS A 139 -11.90 -1.24 4.46
CA HIS A 139 -11.59 -0.03 3.72
C HIS A 139 -12.83 0.62 3.09
N GLN A 140 -13.74 -0.17 2.53
CA GLN A 140 -15.00 0.32 1.97
C GLN A 140 -15.93 0.89 3.06
N GLY A 141 -15.95 0.26 4.23
CA GLY A 141 -16.79 0.71 5.35
C GLY A 141 -16.28 1.99 6.03
N TYR A 142 -14.97 2.16 6.16
CA TYR A 142 -14.42 3.13 7.12
C TYR A 142 -13.35 4.07 6.56
N ARG A 143 -12.62 3.72 5.48
CA ARG A 143 -11.40 4.47 5.12
C ARG A 143 -11.68 5.91 4.69
N ALA A 144 -12.73 6.12 3.90
CA ALA A 144 -13.07 7.46 3.40
C ALA A 144 -13.53 8.37 4.54
N SER A 145 -14.47 7.89 5.38
CA SER A 145 -15.00 8.63 6.52
C SER A 145 -13.93 8.87 7.60
N PHE A 146 -13.07 7.88 7.87
CA PHE A 146 -11.92 8.02 8.75
C PHE A 146 -11.02 9.16 8.29
N ARG A 147 -10.61 9.15 7.01
CA ARG A 147 -9.76 10.20 6.43
C ARG A 147 -10.44 11.56 6.39
N GLN A 148 -11.77 11.61 6.38
CA GLN A 148 -12.50 12.86 6.45
C GLN A 148 -12.53 13.44 7.86
N HIS A 149 -12.67 12.59 8.87
CA HIS A 149 -12.73 12.99 10.26
C HIS A 149 -11.34 13.34 10.83
N PHE A 150 -10.32 12.54 10.50
CA PHE A 150 -8.95 12.71 10.96
C PHE A 150 -8.06 13.31 9.84
N LYS A 151 -8.44 14.49 9.33
CA LYS A 151 -7.63 15.25 8.36
C LYS A 151 -6.50 16.02 9.02
#